data_AF-A0A5P8VYW7-F1
#
_entry.id   AF-A0A5P8VYW7-F1
#
_cell.length_a   1.000
_cell.length_b   1.000
_cell.length_c   1.000
_cell.angle_alpha   90.00
_cell.angle_beta   90.00
_cell.angle_gamma   90.00
#
_symmetry.space_group_name_H-M   'P 1'
#
loop_
_entity.id
_entity.type
_entity.pdbx_description
1 polymer ?
#
loop_
_entity_poly.entity_id
_entity_poly.type
_entity_poly.pdbx_seq_one_letter_code
_entity_poly.pdbx_strand_id
1 'polypeptide(L)'
;MSNNLSRRQIAGLTGGFVFANIITSLIANGRAQAQTGSLDNLFVSGNVGIGTTNPFRKLDVRGTEIHSGGAAGGFSFGNRGTAEFVATPNAGQRWVWYALGGTARLWSGGDKVFVTPDGSVGIGIENPSRLLDVRGTEIHSGGAAGGFSFGNRGTAEFVATPNAGQRWVWYALGGTARLWSGADKVTVNTSGIISATLFLTSSSREVKENIAELSSREAIETLQDLYPVKFSYKADSEKNLHNGFIAEDVPNTVATFDRKAVSSMDIVAVLTKVVKEQQKTIETLVEKVKILEARST
;
A
#
# COMPACT_ATOMS: atom_id res chain seq x y z
N MET A 1 87.87 -25.63 16.60
CA MET A 1 87.61 -24.42 17.40
C MET A 1 86.28 -23.84 16.95
N SER A 2 85.27 -23.92 17.81
CA SER A 2 83.97 -23.28 17.65
C SER A 2 84.10 -21.79 17.96
N ASN A 3 83.53 -20.93 17.12
CA ASN A 3 83.20 -19.56 17.52
C ASN A 3 81.74 -19.28 17.17
N ASN A 4 80.88 -19.58 18.16
CA ASN A 4 79.53 -19.07 18.26
C ASN A 4 79.57 -17.54 18.37
N LEU A 5 78.94 -16.84 17.43
CA LEU A 5 78.63 -15.43 17.60
C LEU A 5 77.53 -15.31 18.67
N SER A 6 77.88 -14.67 19.80
CA SER A 6 76.99 -14.49 20.93
C SER A 6 75.95 -13.38 20.63
N ARG A 7 74.73 -13.59 21.14
CA ARG A 7 73.49 -12.83 20.97
C ARG A 7 73.52 -11.31 21.30
N ARG A 8 74.68 -10.68 21.47
CA ARG A 8 74.79 -9.30 21.99
C ARG A 8 75.27 -8.22 21.01
N GLN A 9 75.46 -8.53 19.72
CA GLN A 9 75.86 -7.52 18.71
C GLN A 9 74.75 -7.14 17.73
N ILE A 10 73.48 -7.34 18.09
CA ILE A 10 72.32 -6.73 17.40
C ILE A 10 71.86 -5.52 18.23
N ALA A 11 72.78 -4.64 18.59
CA ALA A 11 72.50 -3.40 19.32
C ALA A 11 72.72 -2.14 18.45
N GLY A 12 72.86 -2.32 17.13
CA GLY A 12 73.11 -1.22 16.18
C GLY A 12 72.35 -1.32 14.85
N LEU A 13 71.34 -2.19 14.75
CA LEU A 13 70.46 -2.26 13.59
C LEU A 13 69.04 -1.96 14.04
N THR A 14 68.65 -0.71 13.88
CA THR A 14 67.32 -0.15 14.19
C THR A 14 66.17 -0.76 13.36
N GLY A 15 66.40 -1.84 12.59
CA GLY A 15 65.39 -2.56 11.81
C GLY A 15 65.56 -4.09 11.70
N GLY A 16 66.47 -4.70 12.46
CA GLY A 16 66.85 -6.13 12.27
C GLY A 16 66.11 -7.16 13.14
N PHE A 17 65.50 -6.77 14.26
CA PHE A 17 64.96 -7.73 15.24
C PHE A 17 63.53 -8.22 14.94
N VAL A 18 62.83 -7.56 14.03
CA VAL A 18 61.42 -7.89 13.70
C VAL A 18 61.32 -9.00 12.65
N PHE A 19 62.30 -9.10 11.74
CA PHE A 19 62.24 -10.06 10.61
C PHE A 19 62.49 -11.52 10.99
N ALA A 20 63.37 -11.81 11.96
CA ALA A 20 63.73 -13.18 12.31
C ALA A 20 62.58 -13.96 13.00
N ASN A 21 61.80 -13.31 13.87
CA ASN A 21 60.69 -13.98 14.58
C ASN A 21 59.50 -14.27 13.64
N ILE A 22 59.26 -13.39 12.66
CA ILE A 22 58.17 -13.55 11.69
C ILE A 22 58.45 -14.75 10.77
N ILE A 23 59.68 -14.90 10.26
CA ILE A 23 60.07 -16.02 9.38
C ILE A 23 59.97 -17.36 10.13
N THR A 24 60.41 -17.40 11.39
CA THR A 24 60.39 -18.63 12.20
C THR A 24 58.95 -19.09 12.51
N SER A 25 58.04 -18.15 12.82
CA SER A 25 56.60 -18.45 13.05
C SER A 25 55.87 -18.91 11.78
N LEU A 26 56.19 -18.29 10.63
CA LEU A 26 55.55 -18.59 9.35
C LEU A 26 55.89 -20.01 8.87
N ILE A 27 57.14 -20.43 9.04
CA ILE A 27 57.62 -21.77 8.65
C ILE A 27 57.06 -22.87 9.58
N ALA A 28 56.88 -22.58 10.88
CA ALA A 28 56.46 -23.58 11.86
C ALA A 28 54.95 -23.88 11.87
N ASN A 29 54.09 -22.89 11.62
CA ASN A 29 52.64 -23.03 11.84
C ASN A 29 51.76 -22.58 10.66
N GLY A 30 52.35 -22.17 9.53
CA GLY A 30 51.62 -21.65 8.36
C GLY A 30 50.81 -20.38 8.64
N ARG A 31 51.10 -19.69 9.75
CA ARG A 31 50.36 -18.52 10.24
C ARG A 31 51.33 -17.39 10.58
N ALA A 32 51.09 -16.20 10.02
CA ALA A 32 51.69 -14.95 10.45
C ALA A 32 50.68 -14.21 11.34
N GLN A 33 50.98 -14.07 12.62
CA GLN A 33 50.18 -13.30 13.57
C GLN A 33 50.85 -11.95 13.82
N ALA A 34 50.28 -10.88 13.29
CA ALA A 34 50.66 -9.51 13.64
C ALA A 34 49.81 -9.10 14.86
N GLN A 35 50.38 -9.23 16.05
CA GLN A 35 49.74 -8.78 17.29
C GLN A 35 50.14 -7.32 17.51
N THR A 36 49.29 -6.37 17.09
CA THR A 36 49.47 -4.96 17.42
C THR A 36 49.07 -4.76 18.89
N GLY A 37 49.82 -3.97 19.66
CA GLY A 37 49.52 -3.70 21.06
C GLY A 37 48.17 -2.96 21.22
N SER A 38 47.74 -2.76 22.47
CA SER A 38 46.41 -2.26 22.87
C SER A 38 45.97 -0.89 22.28
N LEU A 39 46.77 -0.23 21.42
CA LEU A 39 46.49 1.07 20.81
C LEU A 39 46.88 1.20 19.32
N ASP A 40 47.34 0.15 18.63
CA ASP A 40 47.79 0.29 17.23
C ASP A 40 46.88 -0.43 16.22
N ASN A 41 46.43 0.32 15.21
CA ASN A 41 45.69 -0.19 14.05
C ASN A 41 46.60 -1.01 13.11
N LEU A 42 46.11 -2.13 12.58
CA LEU A 42 46.77 -2.84 11.47
C LEU A 42 46.48 -2.13 10.14
N PHE A 43 47.47 -1.42 9.58
CA PHE A 43 47.37 -0.80 8.25
C PHE A 43 47.88 -1.76 7.17
N VAL A 44 46.99 -2.20 6.27
CA VAL A 44 47.35 -3.01 5.10
C VAL A 44 47.17 -2.16 3.84
N SER A 45 48.26 -1.89 3.11
CA SER A 45 48.25 -1.10 1.86
C SER A 45 47.67 -1.87 0.66
N GLY A 46 47.36 -3.14 0.86
CA GLY A 46 46.78 -4.05 -0.13
C GLY A 46 45.50 -4.73 0.38
N ASN A 47 45.00 -5.70 -0.37
CA ASN A 47 43.76 -6.40 -0.04
C ASN A 47 44.00 -7.38 1.12
N VAL A 48 43.11 -7.38 2.12
CA VAL A 48 43.10 -8.39 3.19
C VAL A 48 42.08 -9.47 2.84
N GLY A 49 42.54 -10.70 2.60
CA GLY A 49 41.67 -11.87 2.48
C GLY A 49 41.33 -12.43 3.86
N ILE A 50 40.07 -12.41 4.26
CA ILE A 50 39.59 -13.09 5.47
C ILE A 50 38.79 -14.31 5.04
N GLY A 51 39.31 -15.50 5.32
CA GLY A 51 38.62 -16.78 5.06
C GLY A 51 38.66 -17.29 3.62
N THR A 52 39.44 -16.67 2.72
CA THR A 52 39.70 -17.17 1.36
C THR A 52 41.11 -16.82 0.91
N THR A 53 41.75 -17.73 0.17
CA THR A 53 43.05 -17.49 -0.48
C THR A 53 42.92 -16.65 -1.75
N ASN A 54 41.69 -16.46 -2.28
CA ASN A 54 41.38 -15.68 -3.48
C ASN A 54 40.25 -14.66 -3.20
N PRO A 55 40.53 -13.53 -2.52
CA PRO A 55 39.53 -12.50 -2.27
C PRO A 55 39.13 -11.76 -3.57
N PHE A 56 37.82 -11.72 -3.88
CA PHE A 56 37.29 -11.07 -5.10
C PHE A 56 37.03 -9.56 -4.97
N ARG A 57 37.00 -8.98 -3.75
CA ARG A 57 36.67 -7.56 -3.51
C ARG A 57 37.49 -7.01 -2.34
N LYS A 58 37.84 -5.72 -2.40
CA LYS A 58 38.59 -5.01 -1.37
C LYS A 58 37.66 -4.58 -0.24
N LEU A 59 38.06 -4.79 1.01
CA LEU A 59 37.48 -4.14 2.18
C LEU A 59 38.34 -2.90 2.46
N ASP A 60 37.77 -1.69 2.38
CA ASP A 60 38.44 -0.43 2.74
C ASP A 60 37.77 0.10 4.01
N VAL A 61 38.49 0.19 5.12
CA VAL A 61 37.96 0.73 6.39
C VAL A 61 38.57 2.11 6.58
N ARG A 62 37.75 3.16 6.56
CA ARG A 62 38.19 4.55 6.75
C ARG A 62 37.49 5.16 7.95
N GLY A 63 38.27 5.53 8.97
CA GLY A 63 37.73 6.11 10.20
C GLY A 63 36.70 5.19 10.85
N THR A 64 35.44 5.62 10.89
CA THR A 64 34.32 4.90 11.51
C THR A 64 33.45 4.12 10.51
N GLU A 65 33.84 4.06 9.22
CA GLU A 65 33.02 3.48 8.15
C GLU A 65 33.76 2.39 7.36
N ILE A 66 32.99 1.42 6.87
CA ILE A 66 33.45 0.41 5.92
C ILE A 66 33.00 0.82 4.52
N HIS A 67 33.97 1.09 3.65
CA HIS A 67 33.76 1.41 2.26
C HIS A 67 33.96 0.18 1.38
N SER A 68 32.99 -0.04 0.49
CA SER A 68 33.14 -0.95 -0.65
C SER A 68 33.00 -0.13 -1.93
N GLY A 69 33.87 -0.36 -2.91
CA GLY A 69 33.95 0.46 -4.12
C GLY A 69 34.27 -0.33 -5.37
N GLY A 70 34.28 0.36 -6.52
CA GLY A 70 34.43 -0.23 -7.85
C GLY A 70 33.11 -0.72 -8.44
N ALA A 71 33.14 -1.29 -9.66
CA ALA A 71 31.97 -1.83 -10.38
C ALA A 71 31.21 -2.94 -9.62
N ALA A 72 31.76 -3.35 -8.49
CA ALA A 72 31.36 -4.44 -7.64
C ALA A 72 31.23 -3.96 -6.17
N GLY A 73 31.06 -2.66 -5.93
CA GLY A 73 30.79 -2.14 -4.58
C GLY A 73 29.45 -2.65 -4.04
N GLY A 74 29.38 -2.98 -2.76
CA GLY A 74 28.16 -3.42 -2.09
C GLY A 74 28.42 -4.28 -0.86
N PHE A 75 27.40 -4.40 -0.01
CA PHE A 75 27.39 -5.30 1.14
C PHE A 75 26.55 -6.54 0.81
N SER A 76 27.20 -7.70 0.77
CA SER A 76 26.60 -8.96 0.34
C SER A 76 26.48 -9.94 1.50
N PHE A 77 25.33 -10.61 1.61
CA PHE A 77 25.11 -11.70 2.56
C PHE A 77 24.36 -12.86 1.90
N GLY A 78 24.76 -14.08 2.25
CA GLY A 78 24.14 -15.31 1.78
C GLY A 78 22.92 -15.70 2.61
N ASN A 79 22.06 -16.54 2.05
CA ASN A 79 21.05 -17.25 2.82
C ASN A 79 21.74 -18.16 3.86
N ARG A 80 21.26 -18.17 5.11
CA ARG A 80 21.84 -19.05 6.16
C ARG A 80 21.64 -20.53 5.86
N GLY A 81 20.64 -20.88 5.04
CA GLY A 81 20.39 -22.24 4.57
C GLY A 81 21.26 -22.69 3.39
N THR A 82 22.09 -21.80 2.81
CA THR A 82 23.03 -22.17 1.75
C THR A 82 24.43 -22.33 2.34
N ALA A 83 25.01 -23.53 2.21
CA ALA A 83 26.24 -23.92 2.90
C ALA A 83 27.49 -23.14 2.45
N GLU A 84 27.50 -22.63 1.22
CA GLU A 84 28.64 -21.94 0.63
C GLU A 84 28.24 -20.66 -0.10
N PHE A 85 29.24 -19.82 -0.38
CA PHE A 85 29.07 -18.64 -1.21
C PHE A 85 28.67 -19.02 -2.63
N VAL A 86 27.50 -18.54 -3.07
CA VAL A 86 27.02 -18.75 -4.44
C VAL A 86 27.44 -17.56 -5.31
N ALA A 87 28.35 -17.79 -6.25
CA ALA A 87 28.86 -16.75 -7.16
C ALA A 87 27.76 -16.20 -8.09
N THR A 88 26.91 -17.10 -8.61
CA THR A 88 25.76 -16.83 -9.49
C THR A 88 24.45 -17.26 -8.80
N PRO A 89 23.96 -16.49 -7.82
CA PRO A 89 22.81 -16.88 -7.02
C PRO A 89 21.49 -16.68 -7.77
N ASN A 90 20.59 -17.64 -7.63
CA ASN A 90 19.16 -17.45 -7.87
C ASN A 90 18.56 -16.46 -6.85
N ALA A 91 17.36 -15.95 -7.15
CA ALA A 91 16.62 -15.13 -6.20
C ALA A 91 16.48 -15.84 -4.84
N GLY A 92 16.77 -15.10 -3.76
CA GLY A 92 16.74 -15.58 -2.38
C GLY A 92 18.03 -16.23 -1.88
N GLN A 93 18.97 -16.63 -2.75
CA GLN A 93 20.22 -17.30 -2.31
C GLN A 93 21.29 -16.31 -1.81
N ARG A 94 21.28 -15.09 -2.33
CA ARG A 94 22.16 -13.99 -1.91
C ARG A 94 21.41 -12.67 -1.99
N TRP A 95 21.72 -11.79 -1.06
CA TRP A 95 21.22 -10.43 -1.01
C TRP A 95 22.37 -9.44 -1.04
N VAL A 96 22.19 -8.34 -1.75
CA VAL A 96 23.21 -7.30 -1.89
C VAL A 96 22.58 -5.93 -1.71
N TRP A 97 23.17 -5.13 -0.84
CA TRP A 97 22.94 -3.68 -0.77
C TRP A 97 24.03 -3.00 -1.60
N TYR A 98 23.64 -2.19 -2.57
CA TYR A 98 24.59 -1.45 -3.42
C TYR A 98 23.94 -0.19 -3.99
N ALA A 99 24.72 0.61 -4.70
CA ALA A 99 24.21 1.74 -5.45
C ALA A 99 24.60 1.63 -6.93
N LEU A 100 23.71 2.04 -7.82
CA LEU A 100 23.95 2.13 -9.25
C LEU A 100 23.16 3.31 -9.83
N GLY A 101 23.84 4.17 -10.60
CA GLY A 101 23.22 5.36 -11.19
C GLY A 101 22.70 6.36 -10.15
N GLY A 102 23.35 6.46 -8.98
CA GLY A 102 22.93 7.31 -7.87
C GLY A 102 21.77 6.76 -7.02
N THR A 103 21.20 5.61 -7.39
CA THR A 103 20.09 4.98 -6.65
C THR A 103 20.61 3.88 -5.75
N ALA A 104 20.24 3.89 -4.47
CA ALA A 104 20.52 2.80 -3.53
C ALA A 104 19.52 1.66 -3.71
N ARG A 105 20.00 0.41 -3.64
CA ARG A 105 19.24 -0.78 -4.05
C ARG A 105 19.41 -1.95 -3.08
N LEU A 106 18.32 -2.71 -2.93
CA LEU A 106 18.33 -4.05 -2.35
C LEU A 106 18.02 -5.08 -3.43
N TRP A 107 18.95 -6.01 -3.66
CA TRP A 107 18.88 -6.97 -4.77
C TRP A 107 18.94 -8.42 -4.32
N SER A 108 18.18 -9.26 -5.03
CA SER A 108 18.31 -10.71 -5.02
C SER A 108 17.74 -11.29 -6.32
N GLY A 109 18.62 -11.74 -7.23
CA GLY A 109 18.22 -12.17 -8.59
C GLY A 109 17.56 -11.07 -9.43
N GLY A 110 17.68 -9.81 -8.99
CA GLY A 110 17.01 -8.62 -9.51
C GLY A 110 16.75 -7.62 -8.37
N ASP A 111 16.62 -6.34 -8.69
CA ASP A 111 16.35 -5.29 -7.71
C ASP A 111 14.93 -5.41 -7.14
N LYS A 112 14.78 -5.13 -5.84
CA LYS A 112 13.53 -5.25 -5.09
C LYS A 112 13.10 -3.94 -4.45
N VAL A 113 14.05 -3.19 -3.90
CA VAL A 113 13.83 -1.87 -3.29
C VAL A 113 14.81 -0.88 -3.89
N PHE A 114 14.32 0.32 -4.19
CA PHE A 114 15.06 1.42 -4.79
C PHE A 114 14.87 2.68 -3.93
N VAL A 115 15.94 3.42 -3.68
CA VAL A 115 15.87 4.74 -3.04
C VAL A 115 16.63 5.71 -3.91
N THR A 116 15.91 6.66 -4.51
CA THR A 116 16.45 7.65 -5.44
C THR A 116 17.13 8.80 -4.69
N PRO A 117 17.98 9.62 -5.36
CA PRO A 117 18.64 10.77 -4.74
C PRO A 117 17.69 11.81 -4.14
N ASP A 118 16.47 11.95 -4.66
CA ASP A 118 15.40 12.82 -4.16
C ASP A 118 14.62 12.21 -2.98
N GLY A 119 14.95 10.98 -2.57
CA GLY A 119 14.34 10.31 -1.41
C GLY A 119 13.10 9.48 -1.75
N SER A 120 12.74 9.34 -3.03
CA SER A 120 11.62 8.50 -3.44
C SER A 120 11.99 7.02 -3.29
N VAL A 121 11.08 6.25 -2.68
CA VAL A 121 11.23 4.81 -2.41
C VAL A 121 10.36 4.02 -3.38
N GLY A 122 11.01 3.19 -4.20
CA GLY A 122 10.35 2.23 -5.08
C GLY A 122 10.41 0.81 -4.49
N ILE A 123 9.29 0.10 -4.46
CA ILE A 123 9.26 -1.35 -4.17
C ILE A 123 8.74 -2.05 -5.43
N GLY A 124 9.60 -2.85 -6.06
CA GLY A 124 9.30 -3.48 -7.36
C GLY A 124 9.35 -2.53 -8.58
N ILE A 125 9.85 -1.30 -8.41
CA ILE A 125 9.99 -0.29 -9.48
C ILE A 125 11.25 0.57 -9.31
N GLU A 126 12.02 0.71 -10.39
CA GLU A 126 13.27 1.49 -10.42
C GLU A 126 13.08 3.01 -10.46
N ASN A 127 12.05 3.50 -11.14
CA ASN A 127 11.77 4.94 -11.30
C ASN A 127 10.42 5.28 -10.66
N PRO A 128 10.35 5.41 -9.32
CA PRO A 128 9.10 5.69 -8.62
C PRO A 128 8.55 7.05 -9.07
N SER A 129 7.25 7.11 -9.38
CA SER A 129 6.58 8.35 -9.82
C SER A 129 6.10 9.22 -8.66
N ARG A 130 6.22 8.72 -7.43
CA ARG A 130 5.77 9.31 -6.16
C ARG A 130 6.80 8.97 -5.08
N LEU A 131 6.74 9.66 -3.95
CA LEU A 131 7.68 9.45 -2.84
C LEU A 131 7.70 8.01 -2.31
N LEU A 132 6.57 7.30 -2.39
CA LEU A 132 6.50 5.85 -2.22
C LEU A 132 5.69 5.27 -3.38
N ASP A 133 6.34 4.46 -4.22
CA ASP A 133 5.73 3.76 -5.36
C ASP A 133 5.94 2.26 -5.16
N VAL A 134 4.87 1.54 -4.86
CA VAL A 134 4.90 0.10 -4.65
C VAL A 134 4.17 -0.55 -5.82
N ARG A 135 4.90 -1.36 -6.61
CA ARG A 135 4.32 -2.15 -7.70
C ARG A 135 4.26 -3.63 -7.32
N GLY A 136 3.10 -4.23 -7.55
CA GLY A 136 2.76 -5.60 -7.16
C GLY A 136 1.24 -5.79 -7.24
N THR A 137 0.74 -6.93 -6.77
CA THR A 137 -0.71 -7.21 -6.74
C THR A 137 -1.41 -6.64 -5.51
N GLU A 138 -0.70 -6.52 -4.37
CA GLU A 138 -1.29 -6.09 -3.10
C GLU A 138 -0.24 -5.50 -2.12
N ILE A 139 -0.68 -4.57 -1.25
CA ILE A 139 0.05 -4.13 -0.05
C ILE A 139 -0.74 -4.58 1.18
N HIS A 140 -0.23 -5.58 1.90
CA HIS A 140 -0.90 -6.11 3.08
C HIS A 140 -0.46 -5.38 4.36
N SER A 141 -1.40 -4.73 5.07
CA SER A 141 -1.17 -4.14 6.39
C SER A 141 -1.85 -5.00 7.47
N GLY A 142 -1.10 -5.92 8.09
CA GLY A 142 -1.60 -6.85 9.11
C GLY A 142 -1.40 -6.39 10.55
N GLY A 143 -1.94 -7.15 11.50
CA GLY A 143 -1.79 -6.93 12.95
C GLY A 143 -2.99 -6.22 13.60
N ALA A 144 -2.98 -6.13 14.94
CA ALA A 144 -4.09 -5.57 15.72
C ALA A 144 -4.39 -4.07 15.41
N ALA A 145 -3.44 -3.37 14.80
CA ALA A 145 -3.55 -1.99 14.34
C ALA A 145 -3.33 -1.86 12.82
N GLY A 146 -3.54 -2.94 12.06
CA GLY A 146 -3.42 -2.94 10.60
C GLY A 146 -4.43 -2.01 9.94
N GLY A 147 -3.97 -1.17 9.02
CA GLY A 147 -4.82 -0.25 8.27
C GLY A 147 -4.01 0.71 7.40
N PHE A 148 -4.69 1.37 6.47
CA PHE A 148 -4.12 2.44 5.65
C PHE A 148 -4.60 3.79 6.17
N SER A 149 -3.67 4.57 6.74
CA SER A 149 -3.96 5.86 7.35
C SER A 149 -3.43 7.01 6.50
N PHE A 150 -4.19 8.09 6.40
CA PHE A 150 -3.79 9.34 5.74
C PHE A 150 -4.23 10.56 6.54
N GLY A 151 -3.38 11.57 6.59
CA GLY A 151 -3.66 12.82 7.29
C GLY A 151 -4.54 13.75 6.46
N ASN A 152 -5.10 14.76 7.13
CA ASN A 152 -5.67 15.90 6.43
C ASN A 152 -4.57 16.63 5.65
N ARG A 153 -4.80 16.94 4.37
CA ARG A 153 -3.85 17.69 3.54
C ARG A 153 -3.54 19.08 4.10
N GLY A 154 -4.46 19.68 4.84
CA GLY A 154 -4.29 20.99 5.47
C GLY A 154 -3.46 20.98 6.77
N THR A 155 -3.09 19.81 7.30
CA THR A 155 -2.23 19.69 8.49
C THR A 155 -0.81 19.33 8.07
N ALA A 156 0.14 20.21 8.33
CA ALA A 156 1.52 20.08 7.84
C ALA A 156 2.32 18.93 8.47
N GLU A 157 1.94 18.47 9.67
CA GLU A 157 2.71 17.52 10.46
C GLU A 157 1.89 16.31 10.91
N PHE A 158 2.60 15.23 11.23
CA PHE A 158 2.01 14.04 11.85
C PHE A 158 1.45 14.39 13.24
N VAL A 159 0.13 14.26 13.41
CA VAL A 159 -0.53 14.42 14.71
C VAL A 159 -0.65 13.05 15.38
N ALA A 160 0.12 12.79 16.44
CA ALA A 160 0.12 11.48 17.12
C ALA A 160 -1.29 11.05 17.59
N THR A 161 -2.04 12.00 18.17
CA THR A 161 -3.42 11.83 18.66
C THR A 161 -4.38 12.76 17.88
N PRO A 162 -4.80 12.37 16.67
CA PRO A 162 -5.62 13.23 15.81
C PRO A 162 -7.06 13.31 16.29
N ASN A 163 -7.63 14.51 16.27
CA ASN A 163 -9.07 14.73 16.37
C ASN A 163 -9.80 14.21 15.12
N ALA A 164 -11.12 14.09 15.20
CA ALA A 164 -11.95 13.80 14.03
C ALA A 164 -11.65 14.80 12.89
N GLY A 165 -11.44 14.28 11.69
CA GLY A 165 -11.06 15.03 10.49
C GLY A 165 -9.55 15.20 10.26
N GLN A 166 -8.69 15.03 11.28
CA GLN A 166 -7.23 15.21 11.14
C GLN A 166 -6.51 13.96 10.59
N ARG A 167 -7.08 12.78 10.84
CA ARG A 167 -6.62 11.50 10.30
C ARG A 167 -7.81 10.69 9.84
N TRP A 168 -7.61 10.01 8.72
CA TRP A 168 -8.53 9.03 8.18
C TRP A 168 -7.84 7.68 8.11
N VAL A 169 -8.56 6.61 8.45
CA VAL A 169 -8.03 5.25 8.46
C VAL A 169 -8.99 4.32 7.74
N TRP A 170 -8.48 3.55 6.79
CA TRP A 170 -9.12 2.35 6.26
C TRP A 170 -8.64 1.14 7.04
N TYR A 171 -9.55 0.39 7.63
CA TYR A 171 -9.23 -0.81 8.40
C TYR A 171 -10.42 -1.78 8.41
N ALA A 172 -10.18 -2.99 8.91
CA ALA A 172 -11.23 -3.98 9.15
C ALA A 172 -11.25 -4.38 10.62
N LEU A 173 -12.45 -4.53 11.18
CA LEU A 173 -12.64 -5.03 12.54
C LEU A 173 -13.96 -5.78 12.65
N GLY A 174 -13.89 -7.03 13.14
CA GLY A 174 -15.07 -7.89 13.32
C GLY A 174 -15.78 -8.24 12.01
N GLY A 175 -15.03 -8.47 10.92
CA GLY A 175 -15.60 -8.80 9.60
C GLY A 175 -16.17 -7.60 8.82
N THR A 176 -16.04 -6.38 9.34
CA THR A 176 -16.54 -5.16 8.71
C THR A 176 -15.39 -4.28 8.27
N ALA A 177 -15.39 -3.88 6.99
CA ALA A 177 -14.50 -2.88 6.43
C ALA A 177 -15.00 -1.47 6.80
N ARG A 178 -14.09 -0.56 7.14
CA ARG A 178 -14.42 0.71 7.78
C ARG A 178 -13.57 1.85 7.24
N LEU A 179 -14.20 3.01 7.06
CA LEU A 179 -13.55 4.31 6.93
C LEU A 179 -13.80 5.11 8.20
N TRP A 180 -12.73 5.44 8.93
CA TRP A 180 -12.82 6.05 10.27
C TRP A 180 -12.12 7.40 10.35
N SER A 181 -12.70 8.30 11.15
CA SER A 181 -12.07 9.52 11.62
C SER A 181 -12.71 10.00 12.93
N GLY A 182 -12.10 9.69 14.07
CA GLY A 182 -12.69 9.87 15.41
C GLY A 182 -13.80 8.87 15.76
N ALA A 183 -14.57 8.44 14.76
CA ALA A 183 -15.52 7.35 14.77
C ALA A 183 -15.67 6.79 13.34
N ASP A 184 -16.30 5.63 13.19
CA ASP A 184 -16.61 5.07 11.87
C ASP A 184 -17.59 5.98 11.12
N LYS A 185 -17.25 6.33 9.89
CA LYS A 185 -18.05 7.22 9.02
C LYS A 185 -18.81 6.43 7.97
N VAL A 186 -18.16 5.41 7.41
CA VAL A 186 -18.74 4.47 6.47
C VAL A 186 -18.27 3.08 6.84
N THR A 187 -19.18 2.11 6.82
CA THR A 187 -18.86 0.70 7.06
C THR A 187 -19.47 -0.18 5.98
N VAL A 188 -18.80 -1.30 5.68
CA VAL A 188 -19.29 -2.34 4.78
C VAL A 188 -19.13 -3.69 5.49
N ASN A 189 -20.23 -4.38 5.75
CA ASN A 189 -20.20 -5.70 6.40
C ASN A 189 -20.04 -6.85 5.38
N THR A 190 -19.93 -8.07 5.87
CA THR A 190 -19.78 -9.29 5.04
C THR A 190 -20.95 -9.55 4.10
N SER A 191 -22.14 -9.01 4.41
CA SER A 191 -23.34 -9.11 3.56
C SER A 191 -23.40 -8.01 2.49
N GLY A 192 -22.39 -7.12 2.42
CA GLY A 192 -22.33 -6.01 1.47
C GLY A 192 -23.17 -4.80 1.84
N ILE A 193 -23.72 -4.75 3.07
CA ILE A 193 -24.51 -3.59 3.53
C ILE A 193 -23.56 -2.43 3.82
N ILE A 194 -23.80 -1.30 3.16
CA ILE A 194 -23.09 -0.04 3.38
C ILE A 194 -23.90 0.81 4.37
N SER A 195 -23.28 1.19 5.49
CA SER A 195 -23.91 2.06 6.50
C SER A 195 -23.12 3.35 6.69
N ALA A 196 -23.84 4.47 6.68
CA ALA A 196 -23.35 5.82 6.98
C ALA A 196 -24.47 6.62 7.67
N THR A 197 -24.12 7.76 8.28
CA THR A 197 -25.12 8.62 8.95
C THR A 197 -26.15 9.20 7.98
N LEU A 198 -25.75 9.54 6.75
CA LEU A 198 -26.63 10.15 5.76
C LEU A 198 -26.06 9.93 4.34
N PHE A 199 -26.94 9.63 3.39
CA PHE A 199 -26.62 9.57 1.96
C PHE A 199 -27.34 10.72 1.24
N LEU A 200 -26.61 11.76 0.85
CA LEU A 200 -27.12 12.84 0.01
C LEU A 200 -26.51 12.73 -1.39
N THR A 201 -27.35 12.75 -2.41
CA THR A 201 -26.94 12.79 -3.82
C THR A 201 -26.91 14.22 -4.32
N SER A 202 -25.85 14.60 -5.05
CA SER A 202 -25.77 15.92 -5.67
C SER A 202 -26.92 16.15 -6.65
N SER A 203 -27.65 17.26 -6.50
CA SER A 203 -28.74 17.64 -7.41
C SER A 203 -28.82 19.17 -7.52
N SER A 204 -28.01 19.74 -8.42
CA SER A 204 -27.97 21.19 -8.71
C SER A 204 -28.13 21.42 -10.23
N ARG A 205 -28.63 22.59 -10.63
CA ARG A 205 -28.62 23.02 -12.04
C ARG A 205 -27.20 23.21 -12.57
N GLU A 206 -26.21 23.36 -11.70
CA GLU A 206 -24.78 23.41 -12.08
C GLU A 206 -24.26 22.07 -12.61
N VAL A 207 -24.88 20.97 -12.19
CA VAL A 207 -24.49 19.59 -12.57
C VAL A 207 -25.56 18.90 -13.41
N LYS A 208 -26.60 19.63 -13.84
CA LYS A 208 -27.71 19.12 -14.63
C LYS A 208 -27.94 19.98 -15.87
N GLU A 209 -28.09 19.33 -17.01
CA GLU A 209 -28.45 19.96 -18.29
C GLU A 209 -29.73 19.34 -18.85
N ASN A 210 -30.28 19.90 -19.94
CA ASN A 210 -31.49 19.39 -20.62
C ASN A 210 -32.69 19.16 -19.68
N ILE A 211 -32.90 20.09 -18.74
CA ILE A 211 -33.94 19.98 -17.72
C ILE A 211 -35.31 20.29 -18.35
N ALA A 212 -36.15 19.26 -18.49
CA ALA A 212 -37.53 19.36 -18.96
C ALA A 212 -38.54 18.91 -17.89
N GLU A 213 -39.81 19.27 -18.06
CA GLU A 213 -40.87 18.79 -17.19
C GLU A 213 -41.22 17.33 -17.51
N LEU A 214 -41.33 16.47 -16.48
CA LEU A 214 -41.88 15.13 -16.61
C LEU A 214 -43.39 15.21 -16.91
N SER A 215 -43.81 14.71 -18.07
CA SER A 215 -45.21 14.78 -18.48
C SER A 215 -46.10 13.85 -17.64
N SER A 216 -47.38 14.22 -17.43
CA SER A 216 -48.32 13.37 -16.67
C SER A 216 -48.54 12.02 -17.35
N ARG A 217 -48.56 11.99 -18.69
CA ARG A 217 -48.70 10.77 -19.49
C ARG A 217 -47.53 9.80 -19.24
N GLU A 218 -46.31 10.29 -19.40
CA GLU A 218 -45.08 9.50 -19.20
C GLU A 218 -44.98 8.97 -17.77
N ALA A 219 -45.33 9.78 -16.77
CA ALA A 219 -45.33 9.37 -15.38
C ALA A 219 -46.37 8.28 -15.09
N ILE A 220 -47.58 8.40 -15.65
CA ILE A 220 -48.65 7.40 -15.49
C ILE A 220 -48.29 6.10 -16.20
N GLU A 221 -47.81 6.15 -17.44
CA GLU A 221 -47.35 4.97 -18.19
C GLU A 221 -46.21 4.28 -17.43
N THR A 222 -45.23 5.03 -16.91
CA THR A 222 -44.15 4.46 -16.09
C THR A 222 -44.70 3.80 -14.82
N LEU A 223 -45.63 4.43 -14.11
CA LEU A 223 -46.20 3.87 -12.88
C LEU A 223 -47.00 2.58 -13.14
N GLN A 224 -47.73 2.49 -14.25
CA GLN A 224 -48.49 1.30 -14.61
C GLN A 224 -47.60 0.09 -14.80
N ASP A 225 -46.37 0.29 -15.27
CA ASP A 225 -45.38 -0.76 -15.49
C ASP A 225 -44.44 -0.98 -14.28
N LEU A 226 -44.65 -0.25 -13.17
CA LEU A 226 -43.94 -0.50 -11.91
C LEU A 226 -44.66 -1.58 -11.11
N TYR A 227 -44.14 -2.82 -11.14
CA TYR A 227 -44.68 -3.96 -10.40
C TYR A 227 -43.88 -4.26 -9.13
N PRO A 228 -44.39 -3.96 -7.92
CA PRO A 228 -43.72 -4.30 -6.68
C PRO A 228 -43.73 -5.81 -6.45
N VAL A 229 -42.60 -6.35 -5.99
CA VAL A 229 -42.43 -7.76 -5.65
C VAL A 229 -41.86 -7.93 -4.25
N LYS A 230 -41.97 -9.15 -3.73
CA LYS A 230 -41.27 -9.59 -2.53
C LYS A 230 -40.14 -10.52 -2.91
N PHE A 231 -38.95 -10.31 -2.37
CA PHE A 231 -37.79 -11.13 -2.69
C PHE A 231 -36.83 -11.25 -1.51
N SER A 232 -35.98 -12.26 -1.53
CA SER A 232 -34.85 -12.43 -0.61
C SER A 232 -33.54 -12.43 -1.41
N TYR A 233 -32.48 -11.83 -0.89
CA TYR A 233 -31.20 -11.86 -1.57
C TYR A 233 -30.58 -13.26 -1.55
N LYS A 234 -29.90 -13.64 -2.65
CA LYS A 234 -29.19 -14.93 -2.72
C LYS A 234 -28.06 -15.03 -1.69
N ALA A 235 -27.34 -13.92 -1.47
CA ALA A 235 -26.24 -13.81 -0.53
C ALA A 235 -26.66 -13.69 0.94
N ASP A 236 -27.92 -13.33 1.21
CA ASP A 236 -28.43 -13.29 2.58
C ASP A 236 -28.70 -14.72 3.07
N SER A 237 -28.00 -15.15 4.12
CA SER A 237 -28.17 -16.46 4.74
C SER A 237 -29.49 -16.58 5.50
N GLU A 238 -30.02 -15.49 6.04
CA GLU A 238 -31.25 -15.48 6.83
C GLU A 238 -32.51 -15.46 5.95
N LYS A 239 -32.35 -15.19 4.65
CA LYS A 239 -33.45 -15.09 3.67
C LYS A 239 -34.53 -14.11 4.11
N ASN A 240 -34.11 -12.97 4.65
CA ASN A 240 -35.02 -11.91 5.02
C ASN A 240 -35.81 -11.44 3.80
N LEU A 241 -37.11 -11.21 3.99
CA LEU A 241 -38.01 -10.81 2.93
C LEU A 241 -37.99 -9.29 2.77
N HIS A 242 -37.73 -8.82 1.56
CA HIS A 242 -37.70 -7.42 1.19
C HIS A 242 -38.82 -7.12 0.19
N ASN A 243 -39.35 -5.91 0.26
CA ASN A 243 -40.23 -5.37 -0.78
C ASN A 243 -39.38 -4.51 -1.73
N GLY A 244 -39.63 -4.60 -3.03
CA GLY A 244 -38.95 -3.75 -4.00
C GLY A 244 -39.34 -4.10 -5.43
N PHE A 245 -38.40 -3.96 -6.35
CA PHE A 245 -38.61 -4.14 -7.78
C PHE A 245 -37.48 -4.97 -8.40
N ILE A 246 -37.78 -5.69 -9.47
CA ILE A 246 -36.78 -6.36 -10.30
C ILE A 246 -36.41 -5.41 -11.44
N ALA A 247 -35.12 -5.07 -11.55
CA ALA A 247 -34.64 -4.11 -12.53
C ALA A 247 -34.93 -4.56 -13.98
N GLU A 248 -34.93 -5.87 -14.24
CA GLU A 248 -35.28 -6.47 -15.53
C GLU A 248 -36.77 -6.37 -15.89
N ASP A 249 -37.66 -6.07 -14.94
CA ASP A 249 -39.12 -6.11 -15.13
C ASP A 249 -39.79 -4.72 -15.08
N VAL A 250 -39.07 -3.65 -14.72
CA VAL A 250 -39.61 -2.27 -14.63
C VAL A 250 -39.33 -1.43 -15.88
N PRO A 251 -39.84 -0.21 -16.05
CA PRO A 251 -39.48 0.65 -17.19
C PRO A 251 -38.01 1.10 -17.20
N ASN A 252 -37.48 1.44 -18.39
CA ASN A 252 -36.12 1.97 -18.54
C ASN A 252 -35.91 3.31 -17.84
N THR A 253 -36.98 4.07 -17.59
CA THR A 253 -36.94 5.37 -16.90
C THR A 253 -36.55 5.26 -15.42
N VAL A 254 -36.66 4.07 -14.82
CA VAL A 254 -36.38 3.84 -13.39
C VAL A 254 -35.30 2.77 -13.14
N ALA A 255 -34.80 2.14 -14.20
CA ALA A 255 -33.77 1.11 -14.13
C ALA A 255 -32.45 1.60 -14.73
N THR A 256 -31.34 1.06 -14.25
CA THR A 256 -30.04 1.27 -14.89
C THR A 256 -30.02 0.67 -16.30
N PHE A 257 -29.14 1.19 -17.15
CA PHE A 257 -29.02 0.77 -18.55
C PHE A 257 -28.75 -0.75 -18.70
N ASP A 258 -27.97 -1.33 -17.79
CA ASP A 258 -27.67 -2.76 -17.75
C ASP A 258 -28.78 -3.63 -17.13
N ARG A 259 -29.87 -3.00 -16.66
CA ARG A 259 -31.02 -3.64 -16.00
C ARG A 259 -30.62 -4.42 -14.74
N LYS A 260 -29.62 -3.92 -13.98
CA LYS A 260 -29.15 -4.56 -12.73
C LYS A 260 -29.44 -3.79 -11.45
N ALA A 261 -29.91 -2.56 -11.55
CA ALA A 261 -30.38 -1.80 -10.39
C ALA A 261 -31.57 -0.91 -10.74
N VAL A 262 -32.32 -0.52 -9.71
CA VAL A 262 -33.41 0.46 -9.80
C VAL A 262 -33.02 1.75 -9.08
N SER A 263 -33.47 2.89 -9.61
CA SER A 263 -33.24 4.19 -9.01
C SER A 263 -34.43 4.58 -8.13
N SER A 264 -34.21 4.59 -6.82
CA SER A 264 -35.22 5.04 -5.87
C SER A 264 -35.66 6.49 -6.13
N MET A 265 -34.73 7.35 -6.59
CA MET A 265 -35.04 8.75 -6.86
C MET A 265 -35.93 8.93 -8.10
N ASP A 266 -35.71 8.14 -9.15
CA ASP A 266 -36.54 8.21 -10.36
C ASP A 266 -37.96 7.71 -10.07
N ILE A 267 -38.09 6.63 -9.29
CA ILE A 267 -39.39 6.15 -8.80
C ILE A 267 -40.09 7.24 -7.99
N VAL A 268 -39.39 7.89 -7.05
CA VAL A 268 -39.96 8.99 -6.25
C VAL A 268 -40.39 10.17 -7.12
N ALA A 269 -39.63 10.52 -8.17
CA ALA A 269 -39.98 11.59 -9.10
C ALA A 269 -41.25 11.26 -9.90
N VAL A 270 -41.36 10.03 -10.42
CA VAL A 270 -42.54 9.52 -11.13
C VAL A 270 -43.76 9.53 -10.21
N LEU A 271 -43.65 8.95 -9.01
CA LEU A 271 -44.72 8.92 -8.02
C LEU A 271 -45.15 10.34 -7.64
N THR A 272 -44.22 11.27 -7.48
CA THR A 272 -44.53 12.68 -7.18
C THR A 272 -45.37 13.32 -8.28
N LYS A 273 -45.05 13.08 -9.56
CA LYS A 273 -45.82 13.61 -10.69
C LYS A 273 -47.21 12.99 -10.75
N VAL A 274 -47.32 11.67 -10.59
CA VAL A 274 -48.63 10.98 -10.60
C VAL A 274 -49.52 11.46 -9.46
N VAL A 275 -49.00 11.57 -8.23
CA VAL A 275 -49.76 12.05 -7.07
C VAL A 275 -50.27 13.48 -7.29
N LYS A 276 -49.46 14.35 -7.89
CA LYS A 276 -49.92 15.70 -8.27
C LYS A 276 -51.07 15.69 -9.29
N GLU A 277 -51.02 14.81 -10.29
CA GLU A 277 -52.10 14.69 -11.28
C GLU A 277 -53.37 14.08 -10.67
N GLN A 278 -53.22 13.10 -9.77
CA GLN A 278 -54.34 12.52 -9.03
C GLN A 278 -55.02 13.58 -8.15
N GLN A 279 -54.25 14.43 -7.46
CA GLN A 279 -54.79 15.53 -6.65
C GLN A 279 -55.65 16.49 -7.50
N LYS A 280 -55.17 16.86 -8.69
CA LYS A 280 -55.93 17.70 -9.64
C LYS A 280 -57.23 17.03 -10.10
N THR A 281 -57.19 15.72 -10.33
CA THR A 281 -58.39 14.94 -10.70
C THR A 281 -59.39 14.91 -9.57
N ILE A 282 -58.95 14.70 -8.32
CA ILE A 282 -59.80 14.70 -7.12
C ILE A 282 -60.50 16.06 -6.96
N GLU A 283 -59.77 17.17 -7.08
CA GLU A 283 -60.35 18.51 -6.99
C GLU A 283 -61.43 18.74 -8.06
N THR A 284 -61.16 18.30 -9.29
CA THR A 284 -62.13 18.40 -10.40
C THR A 284 -63.38 17.55 -10.14
N LEU A 285 -63.21 16.34 -9.58
CA LEU A 285 -64.34 15.47 -9.23
C LEU A 285 -65.17 16.05 -8.08
N VAL A 286 -64.52 16.61 -7.05
CA VAL A 286 -65.21 17.27 -5.93
C VAL A 286 -66.07 18.44 -6.44
N GLU A 287 -65.56 19.25 -7.36
CA GLU A 287 -66.35 20.36 -7.90
C GLU A 287 -67.54 19.88 -8.73
N LYS A 288 -67.35 18.83 -9.54
CA LYS A 288 -68.46 18.21 -10.28
C LYS A 288 -69.53 17.65 -9.34
N VAL A 289 -69.15 17.02 -8.24
CA VAL A 289 -70.09 16.49 -7.24
C VAL A 289 -70.90 17.64 -6.62
N LYS A 290 -70.27 18.75 -6.22
CA LYS A 290 -70.99 19.93 -5.69
C LYS A 290 -72.02 20.48 -6.66
N ILE A 291 -71.65 20.60 -7.93
CA ILE A 291 -72.56 21.09 -8.98
C ILE A 291 -73.75 20.14 -9.15
N LEU A 292 -73.52 18.82 -9.07
CA LEU A 292 -74.58 17.83 -9.19
C LEU A 292 -75.52 17.85 -7.96
N GLU A 293 -74.96 17.95 -6.76
CA GLU A 293 -75.75 18.07 -5.52
C GLU A 293 -76.65 19.31 -5.55
N ALA A 294 -76.11 20.47 -5.95
CA ALA A 294 -76.87 21.71 -6.09
C ALA A 294 -77.99 21.67 -7.15
N ARG A 295 -77.92 20.74 -8.11
CA ARG A 295 -78.98 20.52 -9.12
C ARG A 295 -80.04 19.51 -8.68
N SER A 296 -79.75 18.76 -7.61
CA SER A 296 -80.65 17.73 -7.07
C SER A 296 -81.53 18.21 -5.91
N THR A 297 -81.26 19.42 -5.40
CA THR A 297 -82.08 20.19 -4.45
C THR A 297 -82.93 21.21 -5.16
#